data_AF-A0A421F489-F1
#
_entry.id   AF-A0A421F489-F1
#
_cell.length_a   1.000
_cell.length_b   1.000
_cell.length_c   1.000
_cell.angle_alpha   90.00
_cell.angle_beta   90.00
_cell.angle_gamma   90.00
#
_symmetry.space_group_name_H-M   'P 1'
#
loop_
_entity.id
_entity.type
_entity.pdbx_description
1 polymer ?
#
loop_
_entity_poly.entity_id
_entity_poly.type
_entity_poly.pdbx_seq_one_letter_code
_entity_poly.pdbx_strand_id
1 'polypeptide(L)'
;MECATELRLEHYANLSNSIPDATATDYAECFSEVLNSSHDDVNNIPSTFKHHKNDVFQLEIPVKIQVLRQSRVAKYSFSLEPISVERTDVLESKMRDLQDEVDALRGESEEATTKHNAAMQGIEEVVRSLQQDLSDRGLIIDELRAVVNNVLQNMDNRGALISKLQDEVKALRVVNNSAAVVQAKATAKLNDVIRWEPTGLGFGLSVTGVDAVLLVVTPGTYHATVVVNHQASDFNSVVQLKKGNECIQTAYCGFEQGHGGSTSLSCITQVKKGDQLAVLSNASLTSTSYLTLVRIDK
;
A
#
# COMPACT_ATOMS: atom_id res chain seq x y z
N MET A 1 77.74 -71.86 50.99
CA MET A 1 77.95 -70.63 50.19
C MET A 1 78.66 -69.66 51.13
N GLU A 2 79.98 -69.74 51.13
CA GLU A 2 80.85 -68.93 51.98
C GLU A 2 80.78 -67.49 51.49
N CYS A 3 80.36 -66.58 52.37
CA CYS A 3 80.35 -65.16 52.12
C CYS A 3 81.34 -64.50 53.09
N ALA A 4 82.12 -63.58 52.55
CA ALA A 4 83.12 -62.71 53.18
C ALA A 4 84.54 -63.26 53.31
N THR A 5 85.28 -63.25 52.20
CA THR A 5 86.71 -62.95 52.22
C THR A 5 86.88 -61.49 52.64
N GLU A 6 87.65 -61.20 53.70
CA GLU A 6 88.05 -59.83 54.05
C GLU A 6 88.67 -59.14 52.82
N LEU A 7 87.98 -58.14 52.29
CA LEU A 7 88.49 -57.28 51.22
C LEU A 7 89.67 -56.48 51.78
N ARG A 8 90.89 -56.84 51.35
CA ARG A 8 92.10 -56.06 51.67
C ARG A 8 92.06 -54.69 50.99
N LEU A 9 92.60 -53.68 51.68
CA LEU A 9 92.62 -52.27 51.26
C LEU A 9 93.15 -52.07 49.82
N GLU A 10 94.16 -52.85 49.43
CA GLU A 10 94.80 -52.82 48.11
C GLU A 10 93.88 -53.17 46.93
N HIS A 11 92.74 -53.83 47.18
CA HIS A 11 91.79 -54.19 46.12
C HIS A 11 90.90 -53.02 45.68
N TYR A 12 90.76 -51.98 46.49
CA TYR A 12 89.84 -50.87 46.22
C TYR A 12 90.42 -49.47 46.50
N ALA A 13 91.58 -49.38 47.16
CA ALA A 13 92.37 -48.15 47.27
C ALA A 13 93.66 -48.27 46.45
N ASN A 14 93.87 -47.31 45.55
CA ASN A 14 95.05 -47.10 44.73
C ASN A 14 95.56 -45.65 44.91
N LEU A 15 96.67 -45.28 44.29
CA LEU A 15 97.27 -43.94 44.45
C LEU A 15 96.33 -42.77 44.12
N SER A 16 95.28 -42.98 43.32
CA SER A 16 94.32 -41.93 42.93
C SER A 16 93.18 -41.73 43.94
N ASN A 17 92.89 -42.72 44.79
CA ASN A 17 91.81 -42.67 45.77
C ASN A 17 92.25 -43.07 47.20
N SER A 18 93.57 -43.20 47.43
CA SER A 18 94.17 -43.44 48.75
C SER A 18 94.01 -42.21 49.66
N ILE A 19 93.55 -42.43 50.89
CA ILE A 19 93.41 -41.44 51.95
C ILE A 19 94.56 -41.72 52.94
N PRO A 20 95.45 -40.74 53.20
CA PRO A 20 96.55 -40.92 54.15
C PRO A 20 96.03 -41.36 55.53
N ASP A 21 96.69 -42.35 56.12
CA ASP A 21 96.40 -42.93 57.44
C ASP A 21 95.03 -43.61 57.60
N ALA A 22 94.27 -43.81 56.52
CA ALA A 22 92.97 -44.49 56.56
C ALA A 22 93.11 -46.02 56.54
N THR A 23 92.40 -46.68 57.46
CA THR A 23 92.27 -48.13 57.55
C THR A 23 91.18 -48.66 56.62
N ALA A 24 91.15 -49.98 56.38
CA ALA A 24 90.08 -50.62 55.61
C ALA A 24 88.69 -50.34 56.17
N THR A 25 88.57 -50.24 57.50
CA THR A 25 87.34 -49.89 58.22
C THR A 25 86.91 -48.46 57.94
N ASP A 26 87.84 -47.50 57.87
CA ASP A 26 87.52 -46.10 57.57
C ASP A 26 86.92 -45.94 56.15
N TYR A 27 87.40 -46.73 55.19
CA TYR A 27 86.80 -46.80 53.86
C TYR A 27 85.40 -47.43 53.86
N ALA A 28 85.19 -48.48 54.66
CA ALA A 28 83.89 -49.13 54.78
C ALA A 28 82.87 -48.23 55.47
N GLU A 29 83.27 -47.51 56.51
CA GLU A 29 82.44 -46.50 57.19
C GLU A 29 82.12 -45.34 56.25
N CYS A 30 83.11 -44.82 55.52
CA CYS A 30 82.90 -43.79 54.48
C CYS A 30 81.89 -44.24 53.43
N PHE A 31 82.02 -45.46 52.90
CA PHE A 31 81.11 -45.99 51.89
C PHE A 31 79.70 -46.18 52.44
N SER A 32 79.59 -46.66 53.68
CA SER A 32 78.33 -46.77 54.42
C SER A 32 77.70 -45.40 54.66
N GLU A 33 78.49 -44.39 55.05
CA GLU A 33 78.03 -43.01 55.26
C GLU A 33 77.51 -42.40 53.96
N VAL A 34 78.23 -42.57 52.83
CA VAL A 34 77.78 -42.07 51.52
C VAL A 34 76.50 -42.77 51.05
N LEU A 35 76.41 -44.10 51.17
CA LEU A 35 75.19 -44.85 50.81
C LEU A 35 73.98 -44.47 51.67
N ASN A 36 74.20 -44.17 52.95
CA ASN A 36 73.14 -43.84 53.89
C ASN A 36 72.85 -42.33 53.99
N SER A 37 73.72 -41.46 53.45
CA SER A 37 73.55 -40.00 53.44
C SER A 37 72.56 -39.47 52.39
N SER A 38 71.74 -40.34 51.78
CA SER A 38 70.74 -39.94 50.80
C SER A 38 69.58 -39.18 51.48
N HIS A 39 69.80 -37.92 51.82
CA HIS A 39 68.75 -36.98 52.16
C HIS A 39 68.80 -35.72 51.28
N ASP A 40 67.67 -35.53 50.58
CA ASP A 40 66.99 -34.28 50.26
C ASP A 40 67.32 -33.44 49.01
N ASP A 41 68.21 -33.85 48.09
CA ASP A 41 68.43 -33.07 46.85
C ASP A 41 68.65 -33.89 45.56
N VAL A 42 67.92 -34.99 45.41
CA VAL A 42 67.98 -35.88 44.22
C VAL A 42 67.51 -35.15 42.94
N ASN A 43 66.75 -34.06 43.07
CA ASN A 43 66.18 -33.33 41.93
C ASN A 43 67.17 -32.36 41.26
N ASN A 44 68.33 -32.09 41.84
CA ASN A 44 69.32 -31.13 41.30
C ASN A 44 70.74 -31.68 41.34
N ILE A 45 70.96 -32.93 40.88
CA ILE A 45 72.33 -33.36 40.59
C ILE A 45 72.80 -32.61 39.33
N PRO A 46 73.81 -31.72 39.39
CA PRO A 46 74.21 -30.92 38.25
C PRO A 46 74.86 -31.79 37.17
N SER A 47 74.06 -32.38 36.28
CA SER A 47 74.53 -33.17 35.15
C SER A 47 74.94 -32.28 33.98
N THR A 48 76.08 -32.54 33.36
CA THR A 48 76.51 -31.84 32.14
C THR A 48 76.48 -32.80 30.97
N PHE A 49 75.72 -32.45 29.92
CA PHE A 49 75.69 -33.19 28.67
C PHE A 49 76.71 -32.56 27.70
N LYS A 50 77.65 -33.36 27.18
CA LYS A 50 78.69 -32.89 26.27
C LYS A 50 78.74 -33.74 25.02
N HIS A 51 78.92 -33.08 23.88
CA HIS A 51 79.31 -33.74 22.64
C HIS A 51 80.81 -34.05 22.69
N HIS A 52 81.18 -35.33 22.61
CA HIS A 52 82.57 -35.76 22.63
C HIS A 52 83.12 -35.91 21.20
N LYS A 53 84.43 -35.79 21.01
CA LYS A 53 85.04 -36.05 19.69
C LYS A 53 84.79 -37.50 19.30
N ASN A 54 84.14 -37.70 18.13
CA ASN A 54 83.62 -38.95 17.53
C ASN A 54 82.09 -39.14 17.58
N ASP A 55 81.31 -38.07 17.74
CA ASP A 55 79.83 -38.08 17.62
C ASP A 55 79.09 -38.92 18.67
N VAL A 56 79.79 -39.27 19.75
CA VAL A 56 79.25 -39.93 20.93
C VAL A 56 78.89 -38.86 21.95
N PHE A 57 77.65 -38.88 22.42
CA PHE A 57 77.21 -38.01 23.49
C PHE A 57 77.63 -38.57 24.84
N GLN A 58 78.12 -37.71 25.73
CA GLN A 58 78.56 -38.11 27.06
C GLN A 58 77.77 -37.34 28.12
N LEU A 59 77.16 -38.08 29.04
CA LEU A 59 76.52 -37.53 30.22
C LEU A 59 77.51 -37.59 31.39
N GLU A 60 77.87 -36.43 31.93
CA GLU A 60 78.75 -36.33 33.09
C GLU A 60 77.94 -35.92 34.33
N ILE A 61 78.09 -36.67 35.42
CA ILE A 61 77.40 -36.45 36.69
C ILE A 61 78.44 -36.31 37.81
N PRO A 62 78.78 -35.08 38.24
CA PRO A 62 79.57 -34.82 39.44
C PRO A 62 78.70 -34.95 40.71
N VAL A 63 79.14 -35.79 41.64
CA VAL A 63 78.52 -36.02 42.94
C VAL A 63 79.48 -35.56 44.03
N LYS A 64 79.04 -34.60 44.85
CA LYS A 64 79.81 -34.12 46.00
C LYS A 64 79.64 -35.11 47.16
N ILE A 65 80.74 -35.64 47.67
CA ILE A 65 80.78 -36.55 48.82
C ILE A 65 81.57 -35.90 49.96
N GLN A 66 81.19 -36.16 51.20
CA GLN A 66 81.91 -35.68 52.37
C GLN A 66 82.47 -36.88 53.11
N VAL A 67 83.80 -36.92 53.26
CA VAL A 67 84.52 -38.05 53.83
C VAL A 67 85.50 -37.50 54.86
N LEU A 68 85.45 -38.00 56.10
CA LEU A 68 86.34 -37.57 57.20
C LEU A 68 86.36 -36.04 57.39
N ARG A 69 85.19 -35.40 57.32
CA ARG A 69 84.98 -33.94 57.39
C ARG A 69 85.64 -33.12 56.26
N GLN A 70 86.16 -33.75 55.21
CA GLN A 70 86.63 -33.09 53.99
C GLN A 70 85.63 -33.32 52.84
N SER A 71 85.35 -32.28 52.05
CA SER A 71 84.46 -32.39 50.89
C SER A 71 85.24 -32.73 49.62
N ARG A 72 84.82 -33.76 48.90
CA ARG A 72 85.37 -34.21 47.61
C ARG A 72 84.25 -34.31 46.56
N VAL A 73 84.59 -34.29 45.27
CA VAL A 73 83.61 -34.47 44.18
C VAL A 73 84.03 -35.68 43.35
N ALA A 74 83.20 -36.71 43.33
CA ALA A 74 83.32 -37.86 42.44
C ALA A 74 82.65 -37.52 41.10
N LYS A 75 83.30 -37.80 39.97
CA LYS A 75 82.74 -37.53 38.64
C LYS A 75 82.45 -38.84 37.92
N TYR A 76 81.18 -39.09 37.63
CA TYR A 76 80.73 -40.21 36.82
C TYR A 76 80.54 -39.74 35.38
N SER A 77 80.98 -40.54 34.42
CA SER A 77 80.87 -40.23 33.00
C SER A 77 80.27 -41.43 32.26
N PHE A 78 79.14 -41.22 31.59
CA PHE A 78 78.40 -42.22 30.84
C PHE A 78 78.45 -41.89 29.36
N SER A 79 79.01 -42.79 28.55
CA SER A 79 78.94 -42.71 27.09
C SER A 79 77.57 -43.20 26.64
N LEU A 80 76.82 -42.35 25.93
CA LEU A 80 75.48 -42.66 25.45
C LEU A 80 75.56 -43.21 24.04
N GLU A 81 74.88 -44.33 23.82
CA GLU A 81 74.75 -44.93 22.50
C GLU A 81 73.50 -44.35 21.81
N PRO A 82 73.62 -43.87 20.55
CA PRO A 82 72.48 -43.38 19.80
C PRO A 82 71.49 -44.52 19.53
N ILE A 83 70.23 -44.30 19.88
CA ILE A 83 69.15 -45.22 19.53
C ILE A 83 68.77 -44.95 18.08
N SER A 84 68.91 -45.96 17.22
CA SER A 84 68.47 -45.87 15.83
C SER A 84 66.95 -46.01 15.79
N VAL A 85 66.24 -44.93 15.44
CA VAL A 85 64.81 -45.00 15.13
C VAL A 85 64.70 -45.40 13.66
N GLU A 86 63.98 -46.48 13.36
CA GLU A 86 63.85 -46.91 11.97
C GLU A 86 63.09 -45.86 11.18
N ARG A 87 63.54 -45.57 9.95
CA ARG A 87 62.85 -44.64 9.04
C ARG A 87 61.39 -45.06 8.82
N THR A 88 61.10 -46.35 8.94
CA THR A 88 59.78 -46.97 8.87
C THR A 88 58.84 -46.43 9.96
N ASP A 89 59.29 -46.30 11.21
CA ASP A 89 58.49 -45.84 12.34
C ASP A 89 58.08 -44.37 12.19
N VAL A 90 59.01 -43.53 11.72
CA VAL A 90 58.75 -42.11 11.46
C VAL A 90 57.73 -41.93 10.33
N LEU A 91 57.82 -42.75 9.28
CA LEU A 91 56.87 -42.71 8.16
C LEU A 91 55.49 -43.23 8.58
N GLU A 92 55.45 -44.29 9.40
CA GLU A 92 54.20 -44.84 9.93
C GLU A 92 53.46 -43.83 10.80
N SER A 93 54.18 -43.11 11.68
CA SER A 93 53.60 -42.01 12.47
C SER A 93 52.99 -40.93 11.59
N LYS A 94 53.75 -40.45 10.58
CA LYS A 94 53.25 -39.41 9.66
C LYS A 94 52.06 -39.87 8.83
N MET A 95 52.02 -41.14 8.44
CA MET A 95 50.87 -41.69 7.73
C MET A 95 49.63 -41.73 8.61
N ARG A 96 49.76 -42.08 9.90
CA ARG A 96 48.65 -42.02 10.85
C ARG A 96 48.16 -40.58 11.03
N ASP A 97 49.05 -39.63 11.25
CA ASP A 97 48.70 -38.22 11.42
C ASP A 97 47.95 -37.67 10.19
N LEU A 98 48.41 -38.01 8.98
CA LEU A 98 47.75 -37.60 7.73
C LEU A 98 46.39 -38.30 7.54
N GLN A 99 46.26 -39.57 7.93
CA GLN A 99 45.00 -40.29 7.85
C GLN A 99 43.95 -39.67 8.78
N ASP A 100 44.35 -39.34 10.01
CA ASP A 100 43.48 -38.68 10.99
C ASP A 100 43.04 -37.28 10.51
N GLU A 101 43.95 -36.50 9.91
CA GLU A 101 43.61 -35.19 9.33
C GLU A 101 42.63 -35.31 8.15
N VAL A 102 42.82 -36.29 7.27
CA VAL A 102 41.90 -36.55 6.14
C VAL A 102 40.52 -36.95 6.65
N ASP A 103 40.44 -37.81 7.66
CA ASP A 103 39.17 -38.26 8.21
C ASP A 103 38.43 -37.11 8.93
N ALA A 104 39.16 -36.23 9.63
CA ALA A 104 38.59 -35.02 10.22
C ALA A 104 38.02 -34.07 9.15
N LEU A 105 38.79 -33.78 8.09
CA LEU A 105 38.35 -32.91 6.99
C LEU A 105 37.14 -33.48 6.24
N ARG A 106 37.05 -34.81 6.08
CA ARG A 106 35.86 -35.45 5.49
C ARG A 106 34.64 -35.26 6.39
N GLY A 107 34.78 -35.42 7.70
CA GLY A 107 33.71 -35.15 8.66
C GLY A 107 33.20 -33.71 8.60
N GLU A 108 34.11 -32.73 8.58
CA GLU A 108 33.76 -31.31 8.45
C GLU A 108 33.06 -31.01 7.12
N SER A 109 33.52 -31.61 6.03
CA SER A 109 32.90 -31.46 4.70
C SER A 109 31.49 -32.05 4.65
N GLU A 110 31.28 -33.23 5.24
CA GLU A 110 29.97 -33.88 5.35
C GLU A 110 29.01 -33.06 6.25
N GLU A 111 29.50 -32.49 7.35
CA GLU A 111 28.70 -31.59 8.19
C GLU A 111 28.36 -30.28 7.47
N ALA A 112 29.31 -29.69 6.75
CA ALA A 112 29.06 -28.47 5.99
C ALA A 112 28.05 -28.69 4.85
N THR A 113 28.16 -29.82 4.14
CA THR A 113 27.22 -30.17 3.07
C THR A 113 25.83 -30.46 3.60
N THR A 114 25.68 -31.14 4.74
CA THR A 114 24.36 -31.36 5.35
C THR A 114 23.71 -30.06 5.81
N LYS A 115 24.45 -29.15 6.46
CA LYS A 115 23.96 -27.80 6.82
C LYS A 115 23.55 -27.00 5.58
N HIS A 116 24.37 -27.04 4.54
CA HIS A 116 24.07 -26.35 3.27
C HIS A 116 22.79 -26.90 2.62
N ASN A 117 22.63 -28.22 2.57
CA ASN A 117 21.44 -28.86 2.02
C ASN A 117 20.17 -28.50 2.81
N ALA A 118 20.24 -28.47 4.14
CA ALA A 118 19.12 -28.03 4.98
C ALA A 118 18.75 -26.56 4.73
N ALA A 119 19.74 -25.68 4.59
CA ALA A 119 19.50 -24.28 4.25
C ALA A 119 18.88 -24.13 2.84
N MET A 120 19.36 -24.91 1.87
CA MET A 120 18.82 -24.93 0.51
C MET A 120 17.35 -25.36 0.50
N GLN A 121 16.98 -26.41 1.23
CA GLN A 121 15.59 -26.86 1.36
C GLN A 121 14.69 -25.78 1.97
N GLY A 122 15.17 -25.07 2.99
CA GLY A 122 14.44 -23.93 3.57
C GLY A 122 14.21 -22.81 2.57
N ILE A 123 15.22 -22.49 1.75
CA ILE A 123 15.09 -21.50 0.67
C ILE A 123 14.08 -21.98 -0.39
N GLU A 124 14.15 -23.25 -0.81
CA GLU A 124 13.21 -23.83 -1.78
C GLU A 124 11.76 -23.75 -1.30
N GLU A 125 11.51 -23.99 -0.02
CA GLU A 125 10.18 -23.87 0.58
C GLU A 125 9.67 -22.42 0.54
N VAL A 126 10.53 -21.46 0.92
CA VAL A 126 10.19 -20.03 0.85
C VAL A 126 9.91 -19.59 -0.59
N VAL A 127 10.73 -20.01 -1.55
CA VAL A 127 10.53 -19.70 -2.98
C VAL A 127 9.19 -20.26 -3.47
N ARG A 128 8.84 -21.49 -3.09
CA ARG A 128 7.55 -22.10 -3.44
C ARG A 128 6.38 -21.32 -2.85
N SER A 129 6.48 -20.90 -1.59
CA SER A 129 5.46 -20.06 -0.94
C SER A 129 5.29 -18.72 -1.65
N LEU A 130 6.39 -18.06 -2.05
CA LEU A 130 6.35 -16.78 -2.76
C LEU A 130 5.74 -16.92 -4.17
N GLN A 131 6.05 -18.01 -4.88
CA GLN A 131 5.45 -18.31 -6.18
C GLN A 131 3.93 -18.46 -6.09
N GLN A 132 3.44 -19.10 -5.02
CA GLN A 132 2.01 -19.22 -4.76
C GLN A 132 1.39 -17.84 -4.47
N ASP A 133 1.96 -17.04 -3.56
CA ASP A 133 1.44 -15.70 -3.22
C ASP A 133 1.39 -14.78 -4.45
N LEU A 134 2.41 -14.84 -5.32
CA LEU A 134 2.42 -14.09 -6.58
C LEU A 134 1.32 -14.55 -7.55
N SER A 135 1.03 -15.85 -7.60
CA SER A 135 -0.05 -16.39 -8.43
C SER A 135 -1.43 -15.93 -7.93
N ASP A 136 -1.65 -15.99 -6.61
CA ASP A 136 -2.89 -15.56 -5.97
C ASP A 136 -3.11 -14.05 -6.16
N ARG A 137 -2.06 -13.24 -6.01
CA ARG A 137 -2.11 -11.79 -6.32
C ARG A 137 -2.41 -11.52 -7.79
N GLY A 138 -1.90 -12.35 -8.70
CA GLY A 138 -2.22 -12.27 -10.12
C GLY A 138 -3.72 -12.35 -10.39
N LEU A 139 -4.40 -13.32 -9.77
CA LEU A 139 -5.85 -13.48 -9.87
C LEU A 139 -6.61 -12.24 -9.36
N ILE A 140 -6.20 -11.69 -8.21
CA ILE A 140 -6.81 -10.49 -7.63
C ILE A 140 -6.64 -9.28 -8.56
N ILE A 141 -5.46 -9.13 -9.19
CA ILE A 141 -5.18 -8.04 -10.12
C ILE A 141 -6.10 -8.13 -11.35
N ASP A 142 -6.34 -9.33 -11.87
CA ASP A 142 -7.22 -9.54 -13.01
C ASP A 142 -8.70 -9.25 -12.66
N GLU A 143 -9.15 -9.64 -11.46
CA GLU A 143 -10.49 -9.30 -10.97
C GLU A 143 -10.66 -7.79 -10.80
N LEU A 144 -9.69 -7.11 -10.17
CA LEU A 144 -9.69 -5.66 -10.04
C LEU A 144 -9.72 -4.95 -11.40
N ARG A 145 -8.98 -5.46 -12.39
CA ARG A 145 -9.01 -4.92 -13.75
C ARG A 145 -10.40 -5.03 -14.37
N ALA A 146 -11.08 -6.16 -14.18
CA ALA A 146 -12.45 -6.34 -14.65
C ALA A 146 -13.43 -5.35 -13.99
N VAL A 147 -13.32 -5.17 -12.67
CA VAL A 147 -14.14 -4.20 -11.92
C VAL A 147 -13.91 -2.78 -12.42
N VAL A 148 -12.65 -2.36 -12.59
CA VAL A 148 -12.30 -1.01 -13.09
C VAL A 148 -12.90 -0.76 -14.47
N ASN A 149 -12.79 -1.73 -15.39
CA ASN A 149 -13.38 -1.60 -16.72
C ASN A 149 -14.90 -1.45 -16.68
N ASN A 150 -15.58 -2.19 -15.80
CA ASN A 150 -17.03 -2.08 -15.61
C ASN A 150 -17.43 -0.68 -15.09
N VAL A 151 -16.66 -0.15 -14.12
CA VAL A 151 -16.90 1.20 -13.57
C VAL A 151 -16.74 2.27 -14.65
N LEU A 152 -15.67 2.20 -15.48
CA LEU A 152 -15.45 3.13 -16.57
C LEU A 152 -16.63 3.14 -17.56
N GLN A 153 -17.08 1.95 -17.98
CA GLN A 153 -18.22 1.82 -18.88
C GLN A 153 -19.52 2.40 -18.27
N ASN A 154 -19.75 2.17 -16.97
CA ASN A 154 -20.90 2.75 -16.27
C ASN A 154 -20.83 4.28 -16.16
N MET A 155 -19.63 4.84 -15.98
CA MET A 155 -19.43 6.29 -15.95
C MET A 155 -19.74 6.91 -17.32
N ASP A 156 -19.29 6.31 -18.41
CA ASP A 156 -19.60 6.78 -19.77
C ASP A 156 -21.11 6.74 -20.06
N ASN A 157 -21.77 5.65 -19.71
CA ASN A 157 -23.22 5.51 -19.85
C ASN A 157 -23.98 6.59 -19.06
N ARG A 158 -23.54 6.89 -17.84
CA ARG A 158 -24.11 7.98 -17.02
C ARG A 158 -23.84 9.35 -17.63
N GLY A 159 -22.64 9.58 -18.18
CA GLY A 159 -22.30 10.82 -18.88
C GLY A 159 -23.23 11.09 -20.06
N ALA A 160 -23.50 10.07 -20.87
CA ALA A 160 -24.45 10.18 -21.99
C ALA A 160 -25.89 10.50 -21.51
N LEU A 161 -26.36 9.85 -20.44
CA LEU A 161 -27.67 10.12 -19.86
C LEU A 161 -27.77 11.55 -19.30
N ILE A 162 -26.75 12.02 -18.60
CA ILE A 162 -26.69 13.38 -18.07
C ILE A 162 -26.76 14.39 -19.21
N SER A 163 -26.00 14.20 -20.29
CA SER A 163 -26.05 15.08 -21.46
C SER A 163 -27.48 15.15 -22.04
N LYS A 164 -28.13 13.99 -22.20
CA LYS A 164 -29.50 13.94 -22.72
C LYS A 164 -30.50 14.67 -21.80
N LEU A 165 -30.41 14.46 -20.49
CA LEU A 165 -31.26 15.14 -19.52
C LEU A 165 -31.02 16.65 -19.51
N GLN A 166 -29.79 17.11 -19.67
CA GLN A 166 -29.48 18.53 -19.79
C GLN A 166 -30.14 19.16 -21.01
N ASP A 167 -30.13 18.48 -22.15
CA ASP A 167 -30.80 18.93 -23.37
C ASP A 167 -32.32 19.00 -23.19
N GLU A 168 -32.94 17.98 -22.58
CA GLU A 168 -34.38 17.97 -22.27
C GLU A 168 -34.76 19.10 -21.30
N VAL A 169 -33.99 19.32 -20.22
CA VAL A 169 -34.21 20.41 -19.28
C VAL A 169 -34.07 21.78 -19.96
N LYS A 170 -33.09 21.93 -20.85
CA LYS A 170 -32.90 23.16 -21.62
C LYS A 170 -34.09 23.43 -22.54
N ALA A 171 -34.59 22.41 -23.24
CA ALA A 171 -35.77 22.52 -24.09
C ALA A 171 -37.02 22.91 -23.28
N LEU A 172 -37.25 22.27 -22.13
CA LEU A 172 -38.37 22.60 -21.25
C LEU A 172 -38.31 24.04 -20.71
N ARG A 173 -37.11 24.53 -20.36
CA ARG A 173 -36.93 25.92 -19.92
C ARG A 173 -37.28 26.92 -21.02
N VAL A 174 -36.93 26.63 -22.28
CA VAL A 174 -37.29 27.50 -23.41
C VAL A 174 -38.81 27.57 -23.57
N VAL A 175 -39.51 26.43 -23.48
CA VAL A 175 -40.97 26.39 -23.54
C VAL A 175 -41.59 27.18 -22.39
N ASN A 176 -41.12 26.97 -21.15
CA ASN A 176 -41.67 27.63 -19.97
C ASN A 176 -41.44 29.15 -19.94
N ASN A 177 -40.32 29.63 -20.50
CA ASN A 177 -39.97 31.06 -20.47
C ASN A 177 -40.55 31.88 -21.62
N SER A 178 -41.25 31.24 -22.57
CA SER A 178 -41.98 31.98 -23.61
C SER A 178 -43.28 32.55 -23.01
N ALA A 179 -43.31 33.87 -22.78
CA ALA A 179 -44.50 34.56 -22.31
C ALA A 179 -45.67 34.27 -23.28
N ALA A 180 -46.73 33.66 -22.78
CA ALA A 180 -47.91 33.33 -23.56
C ALA A 180 -48.68 34.63 -23.88
N VAL A 181 -48.33 35.24 -25.01
CA VAL A 181 -49.04 36.39 -25.59
C VAL A 181 -49.94 35.86 -26.71
N VAL A 182 -51.22 36.17 -26.62
CA VAL A 182 -52.22 35.85 -27.63
C VAL A 182 -52.81 37.14 -28.15
N GLN A 183 -52.73 37.33 -29.47
CA GLN A 183 -53.32 38.46 -30.17
C GLN A 183 -54.34 37.94 -31.17
N ALA A 184 -55.49 38.59 -31.22
CA ALA A 184 -56.55 38.26 -32.15
C ALA A 184 -57.23 39.53 -32.67
N LYS A 185 -57.73 39.44 -33.90
CA LYS A 185 -58.52 40.50 -34.55
C LYS A 185 -59.98 40.06 -34.69
N ALA A 186 -60.91 40.99 -34.60
CA ALA A 186 -62.31 40.68 -34.83
C ALA A 186 -62.57 40.39 -36.32
N THR A 187 -63.38 39.36 -36.60
CA THR A 187 -63.76 38.97 -37.98
C THR A 187 -65.22 39.20 -38.27
N ALA A 188 -66.09 38.93 -37.30
CA ALA A 188 -67.53 39.09 -37.42
C ALA A 188 -68.16 39.25 -36.04
N LYS A 189 -69.43 39.63 -36.01
CA LYS A 189 -70.26 39.68 -34.81
C LYS A 189 -71.40 38.68 -35.00
N LEU A 190 -71.57 37.74 -34.06
CA LEU A 190 -72.68 36.78 -34.05
C LEU A 190 -73.59 37.12 -32.87
N ASN A 191 -74.80 37.58 -33.17
CA ASN A 191 -75.66 38.27 -32.19
C ASN A 191 -74.88 39.43 -31.58
N ASP A 192 -74.54 39.38 -30.28
CA ASP A 192 -73.70 40.36 -29.61
C ASP A 192 -72.26 39.89 -29.34
N VAL A 193 -71.91 38.66 -29.69
CA VAL A 193 -70.58 38.10 -29.40
C VAL A 193 -69.63 38.42 -30.55
N ILE A 194 -68.47 38.99 -30.24
CA ILE A 194 -67.42 39.28 -31.23
C ILE A 194 -66.61 38.00 -31.49
N ARG A 195 -66.52 37.61 -32.76
CA ARG A 195 -65.69 36.49 -33.21
C ARG A 195 -64.26 36.96 -33.45
N TRP A 196 -63.32 36.25 -32.83
CA TRP A 196 -61.90 36.56 -32.88
C TRP A 196 -61.15 35.56 -33.76
N GLU A 197 -60.27 36.07 -34.62
CA GLU A 197 -59.30 35.27 -35.39
C GLU A 197 -57.89 35.56 -34.86
N PRO A 198 -57.12 34.53 -34.46
CA PRO A 198 -55.74 34.70 -34.01
C PRO A 198 -54.85 35.31 -35.09
N THR A 199 -54.01 36.28 -34.73
CA THR A 199 -53.06 36.93 -35.66
C THR A 199 -51.62 36.38 -35.53
N GLY A 200 -51.38 35.37 -34.70
CA GLY A 200 -50.07 34.72 -34.52
C GLY A 200 -50.11 33.38 -33.80
N LEU A 201 -48.95 32.72 -33.67
CA LEU A 201 -48.74 31.48 -32.90
C LEU A 201 -48.77 31.79 -31.39
N GLY A 202 -49.96 32.05 -30.85
CA GLY A 202 -50.15 32.22 -29.41
C GLY A 202 -50.12 30.87 -28.70
N PHE A 203 -49.13 30.64 -27.84
CA PHE A 203 -49.08 29.46 -26.96
C PHE A 203 -50.09 29.61 -25.81
N GLY A 204 -50.93 28.59 -25.55
CA GLY A 204 -51.72 28.47 -24.32
C GLY A 204 -53.20 28.85 -24.34
N LEU A 205 -53.75 29.32 -25.47
CA LEU A 205 -55.19 29.48 -25.69
C LEU A 205 -55.57 28.83 -27.01
N SER A 206 -56.64 28.03 -27.02
CA SER A 206 -57.23 27.53 -28.26
C SER A 206 -58.39 28.43 -28.62
N VAL A 207 -58.25 29.19 -29.70
CA VAL A 207 -59.37 29.93 -30.27
C VAL A 207 -60.16 28.96 -31.12
N THR A 208 -61.19 28.35 -30.54
CA THR A 208 -62.16 27.56 -31.31
C THR A 208 -63.04 28.54 -32.07
N GLY A 209 -62.63 28.91 -33.29
CA GLY A 209 -63.31 29.90 -34.14
C GLY A 209 -64.77 29.57 -34.50
N VAL A 210 -65.28 28.42 -34.05
CA VAL A 210 -66.65 27.94 -34.27
C VAL A 210 -67.68 28.75 -33.48
N ASP A 211 -67.39 29.11 -32.21
CA ASP A 211 -68.41 29.67 -31.30
C ASP A 211 -68.15 31.12 -30.84
N ALA A 212 -67.16 31.81 -31.42
CA ALA A 212 -66.77 33.18 -30.98
C ALA A 212 -66.32 33.29 -29.51
N VAL A 213 -65.98 32.15 -28.89
CA VAL A 213 -65.51 32.02 -27.50
C VAL A 213 -64.06 31.53 -27.50
N LEU A 214 -63.25 32.06 -26.58
CA LEU A 214 -61.86 31.71 -26.40
C LEU A 214 -61.73 30.67 -25.28
N LEU A 215 -61.16 29.50 -25.58
CA LEU A 215 -60.96 28.44 -24.60
C LEU A 215 -59.57 28.54 -23.96
N VAL A 216 -59.55 28.65 -22.64
CA VAL A 216 -58.32 28.67 -21.84
C VAL A 216 -57.71 27.27 -21.77
N VAL A 217 -56.55 27.08 -22.39
CA VAL A 217 -55.81 25.80 -22.38
C VAL A 217 -54.78 25.78 -21.25
N THR A 218 -54.15 26.92 -20.97
CA THR A 218 -53.19 27.09 -19.89
C THR A 218 -53.82 27.93 -18.78
N PRO A 219 -53.99 27.40 -17.56
CA PRO A 219 -54.49 28.19 -16.43
C PRO A 219 -53.42 29.21 -16.00
N GLY A 220 -53.86 30.35 -15.47
CA GLY A 220 -52.94 31.38 -15.00
C GLY A 220 -53.60 32.72 -14.76
N THR A 221 -52.76 33.73 -14.55
CA THR A 221 -53.18 35.13 -14.41
C THR A 221 -52.88 35.84 -15.72
N TYR A 222 -53.91 36.41 -16.32
CA TYR A 222 -53.80 37.08 -17.61
C TYR A 222 -54.16 38.55 -17.49
N HIS A 223 -53.35 39.40 -18.12
CA HIS A 223 -53.73 40.76 -18.45
C HIS A 223 -54.46 40.76 -19.80
N ALA A 224 -55.74 41.09 -19.77
CA ALA A 224 -56.61 41.15 -20.92
C ALA A 224 -56.82 42.59 -21.35
N THR A 225 -56.56 42.89 -22.62
CA THR A 225 -56.82 44.19 -23.25
C THR A 225 -57.68 43.98 -24.48
N VAL A 226 -58.82 44.65 -24.55
CA VAL A 226 -59.75 44.60 -25.68
C VAL A 226 -59.92 46.00 -26.22
N VAL A 227 -59.89 46.16 -27.54
CA VAL A 227 -60.22 47.42 -28.23
C VAL A 227 -61.29 47.10 -29.25
N VAL A 228 -62.48 47.66 -29.07
CA VAL A 228 -63.62 47.48 -29.98
C VAL A 228 -63.89 48.78 -30.72
N ASN A 229 -63.80 48.71 -32.04
CA ASN A 229 -64.14 49.79 -32.94
C ASN A 229 -65.59 49.63 -33.39
N HIS A 230 -66.44 50.56 -32.98
CA HIS A 230 -67.89 50.42 -33.07
C HIS A 230 -68.57 51.70 -33.58
N GLN A 231 -69.87 51.59 -33.83
CA GLN A 231 -70.80 52.69 -34.03
C GLN A 231 -72.02 52.40 -33.17
N ALA A 232 -72.15 53.13 -32.07
CA ALA A 232 -73.24 52.99 -31.12
C ALA A 232 -74.55 53.53 -31.73
N SER A 233 -75.63 52.77 -31.58
CA SER A 233 -76.97 53.19 -31.98
C SER A 233 -77.72 53.97 -30.90
N ASP A 234 -77.25 53.87 -29.65
CA ASP A 234 -77.84 54.52 -28.49
C ASP A 234 -76.80 54.79 -27.37
N PHE A 235 -77.22 55.49 -26.31
CA PHE A 235 -76.40 55.79 -25.14
C PHE A 235 -76.11 54.56 -24.24
N ASN A 236 -76.80 53.44 -24.46
CA ASN A 236 -76.68 52.22 -23.63
C ASN A 236 -75.86 51.13 -24.32
N SER A 237 -75.16 51.50 -25.38
CA SER A 237 -74.25 50.61 -26.07
C SER A 237 -73.04 50.32 -25.17
N VAL A 238 -72.66 49.05 -25.06
CA VAL A 238 -71.62 48.57 -24.13
C VAL A 238 -70.75 47.51 -24.78
N VAL A 239 -69.51 47.43 -24.30
CA VAL A 239 -68.58 46.32 -24.52
C VAL A 239 -68.34 45.62 -23.20
N GLN A 240 -68.48 44.30 -23.18
CA GLN A 240 -68.30 43.48 -21.98
C GLN A 240 -67.28 42.36 -22.23
N LEU A 241 -66.38 42.16 -21.27
CA LEU A 241 -65.57 40.96 -21.19
C LEU A 241 -66.23 40.00 -20.19
N LYS A 242 -66.57 38.80 -20.65
CA LYS A 242 -67.21 37.75 -19.85
C LYS A 242 -66.32 36.52 -19.73
N LYS A 243 -66.44 35.85 -18.58
CA LYS A 243 -65.91 34.52 -18.30
C LYS A 243 -67.08 33.59 -17.99
N GLY A 244 -67.45 32.75 -18.95
CA GLY A 244 -68.73 32.04 -18.92
C GLY A 244 -69.89 33.02 -18.77
N ASN A 245 -70.68 32.89 -17.70
CA ASN A 245 -71.80 33.79 -17.40
C ASN A 245 -71.42 35.02 -16.56
N GLU A 246 -70.20 35.05 -16.01
CA GLU A 246 -69.72 36.14 -15.16
C GLU A 246 -69.19 37.30 -16.02
N CYS A 247 -69.65 38.52 -15.75
CA CYS A 247 -69.09 39.72 -16.36
C CYS A 247 -67.86 40.19 -15.58
N ILE A 248 -66.69 40.15 -16.22
CA ILE A 248 -65.43 40.61 -15.61
C ILE A 248 -65.34 42.13 -15.68
N GLN A 249 -65.66 42.72 -16.83
CA GLN A 249 -65.56 44.15 -17.05
C GLN A 249 -66.59 44.62 -18.07
N THR A 250 -67.12 45.83 -17.87
CA THR A 250 -68.02 46.52 -18.81
C THR A 250 -67.50 47.93 -19.07
N ALA A 251 -67.55 48.36 -20.32
CA ALA A 251 -67.31 49.75 -20.72
C ALA A 251 -68.46 50.22 -21.61
N TYR A 252 -68.87 51.46 -21.42
CA TYR A 252 -69.91 52.08 -22.23
C TYR A 252 -69.30 52.66 -23.50
N CYS A 253 -70.00 52.46 -24.61
CA CYS A 253 -69.69 53.04 -25.89
C CYS A 253 -70.07 54.53 -25.89
N GLY A 254 -69.16 55.39 -26.36
CA GLY A 254 -69.53 56.78 -26.64
C GLY A 254 -70.55 56.82 -27.78
N PHE A 255 -71.68 57.51 -27.55
CA PHE A 255 -72.70 57.73 -28.58
C PHE A 255 -72.55 59.13 -29.17
N GLU A 256 -72.20 59.20 -30.45
CA GLU A 256 -72.02 60.46 -31.18
C GLU A 256 -72.90 60.49 -32.44
N GLN A 257 -74.23 60.44 -32.28
CA GLN A 257 -75.20 60.46 -33.39
C GLN A 257 -74.86 59.47 -34.53
N GLY A 258 -74.44 58.26 -34.17
CA GLY A 258 -74.03 57.25 -35.14
C GLY A 258 -72.68 57.52 -35.82
N HIS A 259 -71.77 58.29 -35.24
CA HIS A 259 -70.37 58.32 -35.68
C HIS A 259 -69.61 57.12 -35.11
N GLY A 260 -68.55 56.70 -35.80
CA GLY A 260 -67.69 55.61 -35.34
C GLY A 260 -66.82 56.05 -34.16
N GLY A 261 -66.65 55.16 -33.18
CA GLY A 261 -65.79 55.37 -32.01
C GLY A 261 -65.04 54.10 -31.61
N SER A 262 -64.15 54.24 -30.64
CA SER A 262 -63.34 53.12 -30.10
C SER A 262 -63.52 53.04 -28.59
N THR A 263 -63.81 51.85 -28.09
CA THR A 263 -63.92 51.58 -26.66
C THR A 263 -62.94 50.48 -26.26
N SER A 264 -62.20 50.71 -25.17
CA SER A 264 -61.18 49.80 -24.68
C SER A 264 -61.54 49.23 -23.30
N LEU A 265 -61.24 47.94 -23.10
CA LEU A 265 -61.28 47.24 -21.82
C LEU A 265 -59.86 46.81 -21.46
N SER A 266 -59.53 46.86 -20.17
CA SER A 266 -58.25 46.40 -19.64
C SER A 266 -58.45 45.89 -18.22
N CYS A 267 -58.13 44.62 -17.98
CA CYS A 267 -58.23 44.02 -16.65
C CYS A 267 -57.22 42.88 -16.46
N ILE A 268 -56.88 42.60 -15.21
CA ILE A 268 -56.14 41.41 -14.81
C ILE A 268 -57.15 40.41 -14.25
N THR A 269 -57.16 39.19 -14.78
CA THR A 269 -58.08 38.14 -14.33
C THR A 269 -57.38 36.80 -14.24
N GLN A 270 -57.79 36.00 -13.25
CA GLN A 270 -57.33 34.63 -13.10
C GLN A 270 -58.29 33.69 -13.83
N VAL A 271 -57.74 32.81 -14.66
CA VAL A 271 -58.50 31.84 -15.45
C VAL A 271 -57.99 30.42 -15.20
N LYS A 272 -58.93 29.47 -15.21
CA LYS A 272 -58.67 28.04 -15.08
C LYS A 272 -58.72 27.37 -16.45
N LYS A 273 -58.11 26.18 -16.54
CA LYS A 273 -58.21 25.35 -17.74
C LYS A 273 -59.67 25.01 -18.02
N GLY A 274 -60.14 25.27 -19.23
CA GLY A 274 -61.52 25.07 -19.64
C GLY A 274 -62.43 26.29 -19.47
N ASP A 275 -61.95 27.36 -18.84
CA ASP A 275 -62.71 28.62 -18.78
C ASP A 275 -62.91 29.18 -20.19
N GLN A 276 -64.06 29.81 -20.38
CA GLN A 276 -64.49 30.39 -21.65
C GLN A 276 -64.51 31.90 -21.53
N LEU A 277 -63.71 32.60 -22.35
CA LEU A 277 -63.73 34.06 -22.42
C LEU A 277 -64.48 34.51 -23.67
N ALA A 278 -65.36 35.50 -23.50
CA ALA A 278 -66.13 36.09 -24.59
C ALA A 278 -66.12 37.61 -24.48
N VAL A 279 -66.05 38.29 -25.62
CA VAL A 279 -66.28 39.73 -25.70
C VAL A 279 -67.62 39.96 -26.34
N LEU A 280 -68.50 40.63 -25.62
CA LEU A 280 -69.83 41.00 -26.08
C LEU A 280 -69.85 42.50 -26.38
N SER A 281 -70.57 42.88 -27.41
CA SER A 281 -70.90 44.26 -27.72
C SER A 281 -72.28 44.31 -28.34
N ASN A 282 -73.16 45.20 -27.89
CA ASN A 282 -74.44 45.45 -28.57
C ASN A 282 -74.31 46.52 -29.68
N ALA A 283 -73.20 47.26 -29.76
CA ALA A 283 -72.91 48.20 -30.83
C ALA A 283 -72.51 47.50 -32.15
N SER A 284 -72.71 48.17 -33.28
CA SER A 284 -72.28 47.69 -34.60
C SER A 284 -70.76 47.82 -34.75
N LEU A 285 -70.09 46.84 -35.36
CA LEU A 285 -68.65 46.92 -35.61
C LEU A 285 -68.37 47.70 -36.90
N THR A 286 -67.45 48.67 -36.86
CA THR A 286 -67.14 49.56 -38.00
C THR A 286 -65.72 49.42 -38.55
N SER A 287 -64.80 48.86 -37.77
CA SER A 287 -63.42 48.62 -38.17
C SER A 287 -62.83 47.41 -37.43
N THR A 288 -61.58 47.06 -37.75
CA THR A 288 -60.88 45.94 -37.10
C THR A 288 -60.72 46.21 -35.62
N SER A 289 -61.32 45.36 -34.80
CA SER A 289 -61.16 45.36 -33.34
C SER A 289 -60.07 44.38 -32.92
N TYR A 290 -59.44 44.59 -31.78
CA TYR A 290 -58.30 43.79 -31.31
C TYR A 290 -58.50 43.26 -29.89
N LEU A 291 -58.01 42.06 -29.65
CA LEU A 291 -57.93 41.44 -28.34
C LEU A 291 -56.49 40.98 -28.11
N THR A 292 -55.93 41.34 -26.96
CA THR A 292 -54.63 40.89 -26.49
C THR A 292 -54.77 40.26 -25.10
N LEU A 293 -54.27 39.04 -24.94
CA LEU A 293 -54.16 38.34 -23.66
C LEU A 293 -52.68 38.07 -23.40
N VAL A 294 -52.15 38.60 -22.31
CA VAL A 294 -50.76 38.38 -21.87
C VAL A 294 -50.79 37.61 -20.57
N ARG A 295 -50.19 36.43 -20.54
CA ARG A 295 -49.98 35.70 -19.27
C ARG A 295 -48.90 36.42 -18.46
N ILE A 296 -49.22 36.79 -17.22
CA ILE A 296 -48.34 37.56 -16.34
C ILE A 296 -47.80 36.75 -15.15
N ASP A 297 -48.36 35.57 -14.86
CA ASP A 297 -47.78 34.62 -13.91
C ASP A 297 -46.67 33.80 -14.57
N LYS A 298 -45.60 33.54 -13.80
CA LYS A 298 -44.45 32.70 -14.21
C LYS A 298 -44.70 31.23 -13.87
#